data_AF-A0A1M6YS26-F1
#
_entry.id   AF-A0A1M6YS26-F1
#
_cell.length_a   1.000
_cell.length_b   1.000
_cell.length_c   1.000
_cell.angle_alpha   90.00
_cell.angle_beta   90.00
_cell.angle_gamma   90.00
#
_symmetry.space_group_name_H-M   'P 1'
#
loop_
_entity.id
_entity.type
_entity.pdbx_description
1 polymer ?
#
loop_
_entity_poly.entity_id
_entity_poly.type
_entity_poly.pdbx_seq_one_letter_code
_entity_poly.pdbx_strand_id
1 'polypeptide(L)'
;MRKLLSVLSLLPMVAFAANGTLKGAGTESNPWQIEDYDDLKAIGSGSYLYSNHYVLVADIDASASLFTPIGTLEDAAEKTNFSGSFDGRNHTIKNLKIQTQGQNGVGFIKSLDYAKLVNVNFDKLTVLAGDQDIPSGVDLAIWRHPTYLKFPL
;
A
#
# COMPACT_ATOMS: atom_id res chain seq x y z
N MET A 1 56.66 7.78 -8.69
CA MET A 1 55.46 8.28 -8.00
C MET A 1 54.25 7.59 -8.63
N ARG A 2 53.64 6.63 -7.92
CA ARG A 2 52.51 5.85 -8.45
C ARG A 2 51.22 6.65 -8.21
N LYS A 3 50.61 7.18 -9.28
CA LYS A 3 49.29 7.81 -9.21
C LYS A 3 48.24 6.70 -9.12
N LEU A 4 47.52 6.68 -8.01
CA LEU A 4 46.46 5.72 -7.72
C LEU A 4 45.26 6.02 -8.63
N LEU A 5 44.83 5.05 -9.43
CA LEU A 5 43.53 5.10 -10.11
C LEU A 5 42.44 4.82 -9.08
N SER A 6 41.59 5.80 -8.79
CA SER A 6 40.35 5.57 -8.02
C SER A 6 39.24 5.23 -9.00
N VAL A 7 38.96 3.93 -9.17
CA VAL A 7 37.73 3.46 -9.80
C VAL A 7 36.69 3.38 -8.69
N LEU A 8 35.86 4.41 -8.55
CA LEU A 8 34.70 4.38 -7.66
C LEU A 8 33.61 3.54 -8.34
N SER A 9 33.71 2.22 -8.22
CA SER A 9 32.63 1.33 -8.62
C SER A 9 31.50 1.45 -7.59
N LEU A 10 30.52 2.28 -7.89
CA LEU A 10 29.24 2.27 -7.20
C LEU A 10 28.52 0.98 -7.63
N LEU A 11 28.78 -0.12 -6.92
CA LEU A 11 27.90 -1.28 -7.01
C LEU A 11 26.50 -0.79 -6.60
N PRO A 12 25.43 -1.17 -7.31
CA PRO A 12 24.09 -0.98 -6.77
C PRO A 12 24.11 -1.72 -5.44
N MET A 13 24.05 -0.96 -4.35
CA MET A 13 23.82 -1.52 -3.04
C MET A 13 22.47 -2.21 -3.18
N VAL A 14 22.49 -3.52 -3.37
CA VAL A 14 21.34 -4.36 -3.05
C VAL A 14 21.29 -4.32 -1.53
N ALA A 15 20.85 -3.19 -0.99
CA ALA A 15 20.30 -3.13 0.34
C ALA A 15 19.07 -4.03 0.24
N PHE A 16 19.18 -5.25 0.74
CA PHE A 16 18.00 -5.88 1.30
C PHE A 16 17.54 -4.91 2.39
N ALA A 17 16.57 -4.05 2.04
CA ALA A 17 16.02 -3.06 2.93
C ALA A 17 15.45 -3.76 4.17
N ALA A 18 15.50 -3.05 5.29
CA ALA A 18 15.15 -3.58 6.59
C ALA A 18 13.64 -3.87 6.64
N ASN A 19 13.27 -5.14 6.87
CA ASN A 19 11.91 -5.64 7.12
C ASN A 19 10.97 -4.63 7.84
N GLY A 20 10.32 -3.73 7.11
CA GLY A 20 9.36 -2.76 7.66
C GLY A 20 9.96 -1.65 8.53
N THR A 21 11.24 -1.29 8.34
CA THR A 21 11.86 -0.14 9.02
C THR A 21 12.15 0.99 8.03
N LEU A 22 11.29 2.01 8.04
CA LEU A 22 11.34 3.09 7.07
C LEU A 22 12.41 4.12 7.42
N LYS A 23 13.10 4.64 6.40
CA LYS A 23 14.02 5.78 6.52
C LYS A 23 13.22 7.08 6.43
N GLY A 24 13.55 8.07 7.26
CA GLY A 24 12.89 9.37 7.26
C GLY A 24 12.47 9.80 8.66
N ALA A 25 11.54 10.75 8.75
CA ALA A 25 10.94 11.18 10.01
C ALA A 25 9.41 11.36 9.92
N GLY A 26 8.81 11.07 8.77
CA GLY A 26 7.38 11.23 8.54
C GLY A 26 6.89 12.67 8.39
N THR A 27 7.80 13.63 8.27
CA THR A 27 7.47 15.06 8.06
C THR A 27 7.45 15.40 6.57
N GLU A 28 6.85 16.53 6.19
CA GLU A 28 6.79 16.95 4.78
C GLU A 28 8.19 17.15 4.15
N SER A 29 9.16 17.63 4.93
CA SER A 29 10.55 17.83 4.49
C SER A 29 11.42 16.57 4.56
N ASN A 30 11.01 15.57 5.35
CA ASN A 30 11.70 14.30 5.51
C ASN A 30 10.69 13.14 5.62
N PRO A 31 9.99 12.82 4.51
CA PRO A 31 8.94 11.80 4.50
C PRO A 31 9.52 10.41 4.76
N TRP A 32 8.68 9.51 5.24
CA TRP A 32 9.01 8.09 5.31
C TRP A 32 9.19 7.51 3.91
N GLN A 33 10.30 6.81 3.67
CA GLN A 33 10.64 6.20 2.40
C GLN A 33 10.18 4.75 2.39
N ILE A 34 9.47 4.37 1.33
CA ILE A 34 8.95 3.02 1.11
C ILE A 34 9.81 2.40 0.01
N GLU A 35 10.64 1.43 0.38
CA GLU A 35 11.57 0.73 -0.53
C GLU A 35 11.01 -0.63 -0.99
N ASP A 36 10.17 -1.26 -0.17
CA ASP A 36 9.62 -2.58 -0.46
C ASP A 36 8.19 -2.81 0.07
N TYR A 37 7.73 -4.05 -0.06
CA TYR A 37 6.39 -4.45 0.36
C TYR A 37 6.23 -4.51 1.89
N ASP A 38 7.30 -4.78 2.64
CA ASP A 38 7.25 -4.80 4.10
C ASP A 38 7.14 -3.38 4.68
N ASP A 39 7.87 -2.42 4.10
CA ASP A 39 7.71 -1.00 4.39
C ASP A 39 6.29 -0.51 4.10
N LEU A 40 5.73 -0.94 2.98
CA LEU A 40 4.39 -0.54 2.57
C LEU A 40 3.33 -1.00 3.58
N LYS A 41 3.47 -2.20 4.15
CA LYS A 41 2.57 -2.74 5.19
C LYS A 41 2.76 -2.07 6.55
N ALA A 42 3.93 -1.49 6.81
CA ALA A 42 4.22 -0.90 8.10
C ALA A 42 3.48 0.43 8.33
N ILE A 43 2.90 1.05 7.29
CA ILE A 43 2.07 2.24 7.43
C ILE A 43 0.91 1.97 8.40
N GLY A 44 0.77 2.81 9.41
CA GLY A 44 -0.19 2.65 10.51
C GLY A 44 0.37 1.91 11.73
N SER A 45 1.61 1.43 11.69
CA SER A 45 2.23 0.75 12.83
C SER A 45 3.27 1.63 13.54
N GLY A 46 3.34 1.55 14.87
CA GLY A 46 4.33 2.26 15.66
C GLY A 46 4.36 3.77 15.37
N SER A 47 5.52 4.27 14.92
CA SER A 47 5.72 5.69 14.59
C SER A 47 5.24 6.09 13.18
N TYR A 48 4.76 5.14 12.37
CA TYR A 48 4.32 5.37 10.99
C TYR A 48 2.84 5.77 10.96
N LEU A 49 2.51 6.91 11.56
CA LEU A 49 1.14 7.39 11.72
C LEU A 49 0.47 7.73 10.38
N TYR A 50 -0.85 7.67 10.35
CA TYR A 50 -1.66 8.00 9.17
C TYR A 50 -1.69 9.49 8.82
N SER A 51 -1.24 10.35 9.73
CA SER A 51 -1.01 11.79 9.51
C SER A 51 0.35 12.11 8.91
N ASN A 52 1.27 11.14 8.80
CA ASN A 52 2.63 11.36 8.30
C ASN A 52 2.71 11.43 6.77
N HIS A 53 3.87 11.83 6.28
CA HIS A 53 4.19 11.93 4.86
C HIS A 53 5.04 10.73 4.40
N TYR A 54 4.68 10.16 3.24
CA TYR A 54 5.27 8.96 2.66
C TYR A 54 5.65 9.19 1.20
N VAL A 55 6.77 8.58 0.79
CA VAL A 55 7.24 8.57 -0.60
C VAL A 55 7.66 7.18 -1.03
N LEU A 56 7.30 6.77 -2.24
CA LEU A 56 7.97 5.62 -2.87
C LEU A 56 9.35 6.05 -3.35
N VAL A 57 10.35 5.19 -3.13
CA VAL A 57 11.72 5.36 -3.66
C VAL A 57 12.15 4.21 -4.58
N ALA A 58 11.28 3.21 -4.74
CA ALA A 58 11.44 2.09 -5.65
C ALA A 58 10.07 1.60 -6.14
N ASP A 59 10.08 0.84 -7.25
CA ASP A 59 8.92 0.02 -7.61
C ASP A 59 8.72 -1.07 -6.57
N ILE A 60 7.48 -1.31 -6.17
CA ILE A 60 7.13 -2.26 -5.12
C ILE A 60 6.52 -3.51 -5.77
N ASP A 61 7.07 -4.69 -5.52
CA ASP A 61 6.41 -5.94 -5.86
C ASP A 61 5.58 -6.44 -4.67
N ALA A 62 4.26 -6.29 -4.77
CA ALA A 62 3.31 -6.68 -3.73
C ALA A 62 2.73 -8.09 -3.95
N SER A 63 3.38 -8.93 -4.77
CA SER A 63 2.90 -10.29 -5.02
C SER A 63 3.02 -11.24 -3.82
N ALA A 64 3.80 -10.85 -2.79
CA ALA A 64 4.18 -11.70 -1.68
C ALA A 64 3.00 -12.10 -0.77
N SER A 65 1.93 -11.30 -0.69
CA SER A 65 0.75 -11.65 0.11
C SER A 65 -0.52 -10.91 -0.31
N LEU A 66 -1.60 -11.17 0.41
CA LEU A 66 -2.76 -10.30 0.46
C LEU A 66 -2.43 -9.06 1.30
N PHE A 67 -2.77 -7.91 0.77
CA PHE A 67 -2.61 -6.59 1.39
C PHE A 67 -3.87 -6.20 2.12
N THR A 68 -3.70 -5.71 3.35
CA THR A 68 -4.77 -5.11 4.14
C THR A 68 -4.81 -3.61 3.85
N PRO A 69 -5.96 -3.03 3.48
CA PRO A 69 -6.08 -1.59 3.25
C PRO A 69 -5.52 -0.77 4.41
N ILE A 70 -4.76 0.29 4.10
CA ILE A 70 -4.28 1.27 5.08
C ILE A 70 -5.49 1.90 5.77
N GLY A 71 -5.47 2.00 7.11
CA GLY A 71 -6.61 2.51 7.90
C GLY A 71 -7.62 1.45 8.32
N THR A 72 -7.36 0.16 8.06
CA THR A 72 -8.19 -0.94 8.59
C THR A 72 -8.05 -1.08 10.11
N LEU A 73 -6.84 -0.90 10.63
CA LEU A 73 -6.52 -0.88 12.05
C LEU A 73 -6.22 0.56 12.49
N GLU A 74 -6.40 0.84 13.78
CA GLU A 74 -5.97 2.10 14.38
C GLU A 74 -4.44 2.20 14.36
N ASP A 75 -3.93 3.40 14.06
CA ASP A 75 -2.52 3.71 14.30
C ASP A 75 -2.25 4.05 15.77
N ALA A 76 -1.00 4.35 16.12
CA ALA A 76 -0.64 4.70 17.50
C ALA A 76 -1.22 6.04 17.99
N ALA A 77 -1.91 6.80 17.12
CA ALA A 77 -2.65 8.01 17.47
C ALA A 77 -4.18 7.77 17.51
N GLU A 78 -4.61 6.50 17.53
CA GLU A 78 -6.01 6.07 17.57
C GLU A 78 -6.82 6.60 16.35
N LYS A 79 -6.17 6.68 15.19
CA LYS A 79 -6.80 7.10 13.92
C LYS A 79 -6.94 5.94 12.97
N THR A 80 -7.99 5.97 12.14
CA THR A 80 -8.23 5.04 11.03
C THR A 80 -8.31 5.74 9.67
N ASN A 81 -8.44 7.07 9.65
CA ASN A 81 -8.43 7.86 8.43
C ASN A 81 -7.01 8.30 8.10
N PHE A 82 -6.63 8.19 6.84
CA PHE A 82 -5.37 8.72 6.34
C PHE A 82 -5.52 10.21 6.03
N SER A 83 -4.69 11.05 6.68
CA SER A 83 -4.72 12.51 6.53
C SER A 83 -3.39 13.12 6.10
N GLY A 84 -2.34 12.32 6.05
CA GLY A 84 -1.02 12.73 5.58
C GLY A 84 -0.90 12.79 4.05
N SER A 85 0.31 12.55 3.55
CA SER A 85 0.55 12.49 2.10
C SER A 85 1.23 11.19 1.69
N PHE A 86 0.89 10.71 0.51
CA PHE A 86 1.54 9.59 -0.15
C PHE A 86 1.88 10.00 -1.59
N ASP A 87 3.17 10.13 -1.88
CA ASP A 87 3.68 10.47 -3.21
C ASP A 87 4.41 9.25 -3.82
N GLY A 88 3.85 8.70 -4.88
CA GLY A 88 4.43 7.56 -5.57
C GLY A 88 5.69 7.91 -6.37
N ARG A 89 6.02 9.19 -6.58
CA ARG A 89 7.21 9.66 -7.32
C ARG A 89 7.42 8.94 -8.68
N ASN A 90 6.31 8.58 -9.33
CA ASN A 90 6.24 7.80 -10.58
C ASN A 90 6.69 6.34 -10.49
N HIS A 91 6.94 5.81 -9.30
CA HIS A 91 7.11 4.38 -9.08
C HIS A 91 5.78 3.63 -9.16
N THR A 92 5.88 2.32 -9.38
CA THR A 92 4.71 1.45 -9.57
C THR A 92 4.64 0.40 -8.47
N ILE A 93 3.45 0.25 -7.88
CA ILE A 93 3.11 -0.89 -7.02
C ILE A 93 2.53 -1.99 -7.90
N LYS A 94 3.22 -3.13 -7.98
CA LYS A 94 2.93 -4.24 -8.88
C LYS A 94 2.24 -5.37 -8.14
N ASN A 95 1.35 -6.08 -8.83
CA ASN A 95 0.74 -7.33 -8.37
C ASN A 95 0.00 -7.23 -7.02
N LEU A 96 -0.48 -6.03 -6.66
CA LEU A 96 -1.14 -5.79 -5.38
C LEU A 96 -2.49 -6.50 -5.33
N LYS A 97 -2.67 -7.35 -4.32
CA LYS A 97 -3.94 -8.04 -4.06
C LYS A 97 -4.51 -7.56 -2.74
N ILE A 98 -5.65 -6.89 -2.76
CA ILE A 98 -6.30 -6.36 -1.56
C ILE A 98 -7.39 -7.32 -1.12
N GLN A 99 -7.43 -7.71 0.14
CA GLN A 99 -8.55 -8.47 0.69
C GLN A 99 -9.35 -7.62 1.68
N THR A 100 -10.66 -7.49 1.48
CA THR A 100 -11.55 -6.81 2.42
C THR A 100 -12.51 -7.80 3.06
N GLN A 101 -12.70 -7.71 4.37
CA GLN A 101 -13.63 -8.57 5.13
C GLN A 101 -15.04 -7.94 5.22
N GLY A 102 -15.66 -7.64 4.08
CA GLY A 102 -17.06 -7.21 4.02
C GLY A 102 -17.37 -5.82 4.59
N GLN A 103 -16.35 -5.05 4.95
CA GLN A 103 -16.51 -3.71 5.53
C GLN A 103 -16.46 -2.62 4.46
N ASN A 104 -17.23 -1.55 4.68
CA ASN A 104 -17.23 -0.34 3.87
C ASN A 104 -15.81 0.25 3.78
N GLY A 105 -15.27 0.34 2.57
CA GLY A 105 -13.91 0.81 2.29
C GLY A 105 -13.10 -0.22 1.51
N VAL A 106 -13.27 -0.22 0.19
CA VAL A 106 -12.51 -1.07 -0.73
C VAL A 106 -11.43 -0.22 -1.42
N GLY A 107 -10.15 -0.57 -1.24
CA GLY A 107 -9.06 0.15 -1.88
C GLY A 107 -7.73 0.05 -1.14
N PHE A 108 -6.70 0.68 -1.72
CA PHE A 108 -5.35 0.75 -1.16
C PHE A 108 -5.32 1.47 0.20
N ILE A 109 -6.10 2.56 0.31
CA ILE A 109 -6.35 3.28 1.56
C ILE A 109 -7.86 3.26 1.80
N LYS A 110 -8.29 2.87 3.00
CA LYS A 110 -9.70 2.69 3.35
C LYS A 110 -10.48 4.00 3.34
N SER A 111 -9.90 5.06 3.88
CA SER A 111 -10.54 6.36 4.07
C SER A 111 -9.50 7.48 4.03
N LEU A 112 -9.81 8.54 3.30
CA LEU A 112 -8.96 9.73 3.16
C LEU A 112 -9.65 10.92 3.84
N ASP A 113 -8.90 11.67 4.64
CA ASP A 113 -9.36 12.86 5.35
C ASP A 113 -8.40 14.02 5.08
N TYR A 114 -8.72 14.85 4.08
CA TYR A 114 -7.84 15.92 3.55
C TYR A 114 -6.43 15.46 3.11
N ALA A 115 -6.24 14.16 2.86
CA ALA A 115 -4.97 13.60 2.44
C ALA A 115 -4.57 13.97 1.00
N LYS A 116 -3.25 13.94 0.74
CA LYS A 116 -2.67 14.11 -0.59
C LYS A 116 -2.19 12.75 -1.13
N LEU A 117 -2.79 12.27 -2.22
CA LEU A 117 -2.35 11.09 -2.94
C LEU A 117 -1.92 11.51 -4.36
N VAL A 118 -0.63 11.42 -4.65
CA VAL A 118 -0.06 11.92 -5.92
C VAL A 118 0.90 10.90 -6.54
N ASN A 119 0.95 10.84 -7.87
CA ASN A 119 1.88 10.01 -8.65
C ASN A 119 1.92 8.52 -8.28
N VAL A 120 0.80 7.97 -7.80
CA VAL A 120 0.68 6.54 -7.44
C VAL A 120 0.22 5.74 -8.65
N ASN A 121 1.07 4.82 -9.09
CA ASN A 121 0.76 3.91 -10.19
C ASN A 121 0.60 2.48 -9.68
N PHE A 122 -0.37 1.77 -10.24
CA PHE A 122 -0.56 0.34 -10.00
C PHE A 122 -0.43 -0.43 -11.31
N ASP A 123 0.35 -1.51 -11.30
CA ASP A 123 0.36 -2.51 -12.36
C ASP A 123 -0.21 -3.82 -11.78
N LYS A 124 -1.39 -4.23 -12.27
CA LYS A 124 -2.17 -5.36 -11.77
C LYS A 124 -2.58 -5.24 -10.29
N LEU A 125 -3.53 -4.34 -10.04
CA LEU A 125 -4.29 -4.28 -8.79
C LEU A 125 -5.49 -5.23 -8.86
N THR A 126 -5.64 -6.11 -7.88
CA THR A 126 -6.82 -6.96 -7.70
C THR A 126 -7.45 -6.68 -6.34
N VAL A 127 -8.74 -6.41 -6.29
CA VAL A 127 -9.49 -6.24 -5.03
C VAL A 127 -10.42 -7.44 -4.87
N LEU A 128 -10.18 -8.21 -3.81
CA LEU A 128 -10.96 -9.36 -3.38
C LEU A 128 -11.88 -8.89 -2.24
N ALA A 129 -13.11 -8.52 -2.58
CA ALA A 129 -14.14 -8.24 -1.59
C ALA A 129 -14.86 -9.55 -1.24
N GLY A 130 -14.83 -9.98 0.03
CA GLY A 130 -15.76 -11.00 0.57
C GLY A 130 -16.83 -10.28 1.38
N ASP A 131 -18.11 -10.65 1.37
CA ASP A 131 -18.69 -11.97 1.61
C ASP A 131 -19.39 -12.54 0.35
N GLN A 132 -19.28 -13.81 -0.05
CA GLN A 132 -18.91 -15.08 0.59
C GLN A 132 -18.05 -15.89 -0.41
N ASP A 133 -17.31 -16.90 0.04
CA ASP A 133 -16.52 -17.85 -0.79
C ASP A 133 -17.04 -17.98 -2.24
N ILE A 134 -16.34 -17.34 -3.17
CA ILE A 134 -16.53 -17.59 -4.60
C ILE A 134 -15.51 -18.68 -4.95
N PRO A 135 -15.94 -19.94 -5.19
CA PRO A 135 -15.02 -21.00 -5.58
C PRO A 135 -14.26 -20.56 -6.83
N SER A 136 -12.96 -20.86 -6.90
CA SER A 136 -12.16 -20.51 -8.07
C SER A 136 -12.83 -20.99 -9.36
N GLY A 137 -13.23 -20.07 -10.24
CA GLY A 137 -13.82 -20.39 -11.56
C GLY A 137 -15.19 -19.79 -11.89
N VAL A 138 -15.77 -18.91 -11.07
CA VAL A 138 -17.07 -18.27 -11.39
C VAL A 138 -16.87 -16.95 -12.13
N ASP A 139 -17.61 -16.77 -13.23
CA ASP A 139 -17.64 -15.54 -14.04
C ASP A 139 -18.38 -14.42 -13.28
N LEU A 140 -17.68 -13.29 -13.09
CA LEU A 140 -18.14 -12.12 -12.32
C LEU A 140 -19.36 -11.42 -12.95
N ALA A 141 -19.71 -11.73 -14.20
CA ALA A 141 -20.86 -11.14 -14.88
C ALA A 141 -22.23 -11.65 -14.39
N ILE A 142 -22.29 -12.79 -13.68
CA ILE A 142 -23.56 -13.48 -13.37
C ILE A 142 -23.92 -13.46 -11.87
N TRP A 143 -23.04 -12.95 -11.01
CA TRP A 143 -23.30 -12.94 -9.56
C TRP A 143 -24.08 -11.69 -9.12
N ARG A 144 -25.42 -11.79 -9.03
CA ARG A 144 -26.28 -10.79 -8.35
C ARG A 144 -26.82 -11.41 -7.05
N HIS A 145 -26.61 -10.73 -5.93
CA HIS A 145 -27.04 -11.10 -4.57
C HIS A 145 -28.49 -11.64 -4.48
N PRO A 146 -28.76 -12.67 -3.66
CA PRO A 146 -30.12 -13.09 -3.32
C PRO A 146 -30.56 -12.47 -2.00
N THR A 147 -30.76 -11.15 -1.95
CA THR A 147 -31.50 -10.53 -0.85
C THR A 147 -32.27 -9.33 -1.39
N TYR A 148 -33.59 -9.39 -1.25
CA TYR A 148 -34.65 -8.53 -1.82
C TYR A 148 -35.12 -8.89 -3.24
N LEU A 149 -35.73 -10.06 -3.36
CA LEU A 149 -36.79 -10.31 -4.34
C LEU A 149 -38.12 -10.38 -3.58
N LYS A 150 -38.79 -9.23 -3.42
CA LYS A 150 -40.25 -9.19 -3.29
C LYS A 150 -40.79 -8.51 -4.55
N PHE A 151 -41.28 -9.30 -5.49
CA PHE A 151 -42.18 -8.81 -6.52
C PHE A 151 -43.62 -8.86 -5.97
N PRO A 152 -44.41 -7.77 -6.01
CA PRO A 152 -45.85 -7.93 -5.96
C PRO A 152 -46.33 -8.57 -7.27
N LEU A 153 -47.37 -9.41 -7.16
CA LEU A 153 -48.07 -10.08 -8.26
C LEU A 153 -48.59 -9.10 -9.32
#